data_AF-A0A936C512-F1
#
_entry.id   AF-A0A936C512-F1
#
_cell.length_a   1.000
_cell.length_b   1.000
_cell.length_c   1.000
_cell.angle_alpha   90.00
_cell.angle_beta   90.00
_cell.angle_gamma   90.00
#
_symmetry.space_group_name_H-M   'P 1'
#
loop_
_entity.id
_entity.type
_entity.pdbx_description
1 polymer ?
#
loop_
_entity_poly.entity_id
_entity_poly.type
_entity_poly.pdbx_seq_one_letter_code
_entity_poly.pdbx_strand_id
1 'polypeptide(L)'
;MKRALLWLAGAVLLLAAALVWRHLARSPAERVGAVLWEMTEIGTAARDALVSSRIGAGERRRLVDRAAHRLAADRDSLAELAGDLDPDSELAVRLRQFVERWPSESAFREDLLSGEANGYRSGAEITGLAWLAPDTRFRWSTPFRIFRP
;
A
#
# COMPACT_ATOMS: atom_id res chain seq x y z
N MET A 1 29.70 -14.38 -31.43
CA MET A 1 28.49 -13.74 -30.87
C MET A 1 27.92 -14.42 -29.60
N LYS A 2 28.35 -15.61 -29.17
CA LYS A 2 27.80 -16.32 -27.99
C LYS A 2 28.22 -15.75 -26.61
N ARG A 3 29.33 -14.99 -26.53
CA ARG A 3 29.85 -14.47 -25.26
C ARG A 3 29.04 -13.31 -24.67
N ALA A 4 28.42 -12.47 -25.49
CA ALA A 4 27.61 -11.34 -25.00
C ALA A 4 26.30 -11.76 -24.33
N LEU A 5 25.71 -12.89 -24.76
CA LEU A 5 24.44 -13.39 -24.21
C LEU A 5 24.60 -13.95 -22.77
N LEU A 6 25.74 -14.56 -22.46
CA LEU A 6 26.04 -15.12 -21.14
C LEU A 6 26.25 -14.04 -20.07
N TRP A 7 26.82 -12.89 -20.45
CA TRP A 7 26.99 -11.76 -19.55
C TRP A 7 25.66 -11.08 -19.20
N LEU A 8 24.75 -10.96 -20.17
CA LEU A 8 23.40 -10.43 -19.93
C LEU A 8 22.58 -11.34 -19.00
N ALA A 9 22.63 -12.67 -19.20
CA ALA A 9 21.95 -13.62 -18.33
C ALA A 9 22.49 -13.60 -16.89
N GLY A 10 23.82 -13.52 -16.72
CA GLY A 10 24.45 -13.40 -15.40
C GLY A 10 24.12 -12.08 -14.69
N ALA A 11 24.08 -10.97 -15.43
CA ALA A 11 23.70 -9.66 -14.88
C ALA A 11 22.23 -9.62 -14.44
N VAL A 12 21.31 -10.24 -15.19
CA VAL A 12 19.89 -10.34 -14.83
C VAL A 12 19.69 -11.21 -13.59
N LEU A 13 20.41 -12.33 -13.47
CA LEU A 13 20.38 -13.18 -12.27
C LEU A 13 20.93 -12.48 -11.03
N LEU A 14 22.02 -11.71 -11.16
CA LEU A 14 22.57 -10.92 -10.07
C LEU A 14 21.65 -9.76 -9.67
N LEU A 15 20.98 -9.12 -10.63
CA LEU A 15 19.97 -8.09 -10.37
C LEU A 15 18.75 -8.67 -9.65
N ALA A 16 18.24 -9.81 -10.11
CA ALA A 16 17.13 -10.51 -9.46
C ALA A 16 17.51 -10.96 -8.05
N ALA A 17 18.70 -11.53 -7.87
CA ALA A 17 19.22 -11.92 -6.55
C ALA A 17 19.41 -10.71 -5.62
N ALA A 18 19.91 -9.58 -6.13
CA ALA A 18 20.05 -8.35 -5.35
C ALA A 18 18.70 -7.73 -4.99
N LEU A 19 17.70 -7.79 -5.89
CA LEU A 19 16.33 -7.36 -5.61
C LEU A 19 15.67 -8.23 -4.55
N VAL A 20 15.83 -9.55 -4.64
CA VAL A 20 15.33 -10.52 -3.65
C VAL A 20 16.03 -10.31 -2.30
N TRP A 21 17.35 -10.14 -2.30
CA TRP A 21 18.12 -9.88 -1.08
C TRP A 21 17.72 -8.57 -0.41
N ARG A 22 17.51 -7.51 -1.19
CA ARG A 22 17.02 -6.22 -0.70
C ARG A 22 15.58 -6.30 -0.20
N HIS A 23 14.77 -7.21 -0.74
CA HIS A 23 13.42 -7.47 -0.25
C HIS A 23 13.41 -8.27 1.07
N LEU A 24 14.36 -9.20 1.22
CA LEU A 24 14.61 -9.98 2.44
C LEU A 24 15.26 -9.14 3.55
N ALA A 25 16.07 -8.15 3.19
CA ALA A 25 16.76 -7.26 4.12
C ALA A 25 15.86 -6.16 4.70
N ARG A 26 14.61 -6.01 4.23
CA ARG A 26 13.66 -5.04 4.80
C ARG A 26 13.16 -5.52 6.15
N SER A 27 13.12 -4.61 7.11
CA SER A 27 12.50 -4.89 8.40
C SER A 27 11.00 -5.21 8.21
N PRO A 28 10.37 -6.00 9.09
CA PRO A 28 8.93 -6.25 9.04
C PRO A 28 8.11 -4.95 8.98
N ALA A 29 8.50 -3.92 9.73
CA ALA A 29 7.86 -2.60 9.70
C ALA A 29 7.97 -1.91 8.33
N GLU A 30 9.10 -2.02 7.62
CA GLU A 30 9.24 -1.47 6.26
C GLU A 30 8.36 -2.20 5.24
N ARG A 31 8.14 -3.51 5.42
CA ARG A 31 7.22 -4.27 4.56
C ARG A 31 5.77 -3.83 4.79
N VAL A 32 5.38 -3.68 6.05
CA VAL A 32 4.07 -3.14 6.44
C VAL A 32 3.87 -1.74 5.87
N GLY A 33 4.86 -0.85 6.03
CA GLY A 33 4.82 0.50 5.49
C GLY A 33 4.60 0.52 3.97
N ALA A 34 5.33 -0.32 3.24
CA ALA A 34 5.19 -0.40 1.79
C ALA A 34 3.78 -0.80 1.34
N VAL A 35 3.16 -1.78 2.01
CA VAL A 35 1.79 -2.21 1.70
C VAL A 35 0.79 -1.09 2.04
N LEU A 36 0.95 -0.43 3.18
CA LEU A 36 0.08 0.68 3.59
C LEU A 36 0.11 1.86 2.61
N TRP A 37 1.28 2.19 2.06
CA TRP A 37 1.40 3.22 1.02
C TRP A 37 0.72 2.83 -0.28
N GLU A 38 0.87 1.57 -0.72
CA GLU A 38 0.15 1.05 -1.90
C GLU A 38 -1.37 1.13 -1.71
N MET A 39 -1.87 0.72 -0.53
CA MET A 39 -3.28 0.83 -0.18
C MET A 39 -3.78 2.29 -0.22
N THR A 40 -2.94 3.25 0.18
CA THR A 40 -3.27 4.69 0.13
C THR A 40 -3.45 5.17 -1.31
N GLU A 41 -2.58 4.75 -2.23
CA GLU A 41 -2.67 5.08 -3.66
C GLU A 41 -3.92 4.47 -4.30
N ILE A 42 -4.20 3.19 -4.02
CA ILE A 42 -5.37 2.47 -4.53
C ILE A 42 -6.66 3.18 -4.12
N GLY A 43 -6.81 3.47 -2.83
CA GLY A 43 -8.02 4.09 -2.33
C GLY A 43 -8.20 5.53 -2.80
N THR A 44 -7.12 6.31 -2.90
CA THR A 44 -7.14 7.65 -3.51
C THR A 44 -7.61 7.60 -4.97
N ALA A 45 -7.05 6.71 -5.78
CA ALA A 45 -7.44 6.57 -7.18
C ALA A 45 -8.92 6.18 -7.36
N ALA A 46 -9.43 5.29 -6.51
CA ALA A 46 -10.85 4.92 -6.52
C ALA A 46 -11.77 6.09 -6.14
N ARG A 47 -11.35 6.92 -5.17
CA ARG A 47 -12.08 8.12 -4.76
C ARG A 47 -12.09 9.20 -5.82
N ASP A 48 -10.95 9.47 -6.44
CA ASP A 48 -10.83 10.40 -7.56
C ASP A 48 -11.75 9.99 -8.70
N ALA A 49 -11.84 8.68 -8.96
CA ALA A 49 -12.77 8.16 -9.96
C ALA A 49 -14.24 8.40 -9.59
N LEU A 50 -14.62 8.26 -8.32
CA LEU A 50 -16.01 8.46 -7.87
C LEU A 50 -16.50 9.89 -8.08
N VAL A 51 -15.65 10.88 -7.85
CA VAL A 51 -15.99 12.31 -8.00
C VAL A 51 -15.73 12.85 -9.41
N SER A 52 -15.02 12.10 -10.25
CA SER A 52 -14.71 12.52 -11.62
C SER A 52 -15.95 12.55 -12.51
N SER A 53 -16.21 13.70 -13.13
CA SER A 53 -17.25 13.85 -14.16
C SER A 53 -16.85 13.25 -15.51
N ARG A 54 -15.58 12.84 -15.68
CA ARG A 54 -15.05 12.28 -16.93
C ARG A 54 -15.28 10.77 -17.07
N ILE A 55 -15.66 10.10 -15.99
CA ILE A 55 -15.77 8.64 -15.93
C ILE A 55 -17.25 8.23 -15.86
N GLY A 56 -17.66 7.31 -16.73
CA GLY A 56 -19.03 6.79 -16.75
C GLY A 56 -19.37 5.99 -15.47
N ALA A 57 -20.65 5.94 -15.10
CA ALA A 57 -21.10 5.25 -13.88
C ALA A 57 -20.67 3.76 -13.81
N GLY A 58 -20.73 3.04 -14.94
CA GLY A 58 -20.30 1.64 -15.00
C GLY A 58 -18.79 1.45 -14.82
N GLU A 59 -17.98 2.41 -15.30
CA GLU A 59 -16.54 2.37 -15.12
C GLU A 59 -16.14 2.74 -13.69
N ARG A 60 -16.79 3.75 -13.09
CA ARG A 60 -16.64 4.07 -11.66
C ARG A 60 -16.88 2.85 -10.78
N ARG A 61 -17.97 2.11 -11.02
CA ARG A 61 -18.28 0.89 -10.26
C ARG A 61 -17.20 -0.17 -10.41
N ARG A 62 -16.69 -0.42 -11.62
CA ARG A 62 -15.58 -1.35 -11.86
C ARG A 62 -14.29 -0.93 -11.16
N LEU A 63 -13.99 0.36 -11.11
CA LEU A 63 -12.81 0.87 -10.40
C LEU A 63 -12.94 0.66 -8.89
N VAL A 64 -14.10 0.94 -8.31
CA VAL A 64 -14.37 0.67 -6.89
C VAL A 64 -14.28 -0.82 -6.59
N ASP A 65 -14.89 -1.68 -7.40
CA ASP A 65 -14.86 -3.13 -7.19
C ASP A 65 -13.41 -3.66 -7.23
N ARG A 66 -12.59 -3.19 -8.20
CA ARG A 66 -11.16 -3.54 -8.25
C ARG A 66 -10.38 -3.02 -7.05
N ALA A 67 -10.65 -1.80 -6.62
CA ALA A 67 -9.97 -1.21 -5.47
C ALA A 67 -10.31 -1.96 -4.18
N ALA A 68 -11.59 -2.26 -3.94
CA ALA A 68 -12.03 -3.04 -2.79
C ALA A 68 -11.39 -4.43 -2.76
N HIS A 69 -11.34 -5.11 -3.90
CA HIS A 69 -10.67 -6.40 -4.01
C HIS A 69 -9.19 -6.32 -3.66
N ARG A 70 -8.47 -5.31 -4.19
CA ARG A 70 -7.05 -5.12 -3.93
C ARG A 70 -6.78 -4.76 -2.46
N LEU A 71 -7.57 -3.84 -1.89
CA LEU A 71 -7.46 -3.45 -0.48
C LEU A 71 -7.68 -4.65 0.46
N ALA A 72 -8.60 -5.55 0.13
CA ALA A 72 -8.80 -6.77 0.91
C ALA A 72 -7.59 -7.71 0.84
N ALA A 73 -7.01 -7.91 -0.34
CA ALA A 73 -5.81 -8.73 -0.50
C ALA A 73 -4.58 -8.12 0.23
N ASP A 74 -4.43 -6.79 0.18
CA ASP A 74 -3.36 -6.09 0.89
C ASP A 74 -3.58 -6.15 2.41
N ARG A 75 -4.84 -6.08 2.88
CA ARG A 75 -5.21 -6.29 4.28
C ARG A 75 -4.82 -7.70 4.74
N ASP A 76 -5.07 -8.73 3.94
CA ASP A 76 -4.67 -10.10 4.26
C ASP A 76 -3.14 -10.21 4.37
N SER A 77 -2.41 -9.56 3.46
CA SER A 77 -0.94 -9.47 3.52
C SER A 77 -0.45 -8.74 4.78
N LEU A 78 -1.14 -7.68 5.21
CA LEU A 78 -0.86 -6.99 6.46
C LEU A 78 -1.12 -7.87 7.69
N ALA A 79 -2.15 -8.71 7.66
CA ALA A 79 -2.44 -9.64 8.75
C ALA A 79 -1.32 -10.68 8.91
N GLU A 80 -0.76 -11.18 7.80
CA GLU A 80 0.41 -12.06 7.83
C GLU A 80 1.64 -11.33 8.38
N LEU A 81 1.93 -10.13 7.87
CA LEU A 81 3.07 -9.32 8.31
C LEU A 81 2.97 -8.88 9.78
N ALA A 82 1.77 -8.75 10.33
CA ALA A 82 1.56 -8.40 11.74
C ALA A 82 2.16 -9.46 12.69
N GLY A 83 2.25 -10.72 12.25
CA GLY A 83 2.87 -11.80 13.02
C GLY A 83 4.40 -11.67 13.16
N ASP A 84 5.04 -10.90 12.28
CA ASP A 84 6.48 -10.65 12.30
C ASP A 84 6.87 -9.40 13.13
N LEU A 85 5.88 -8.64 13.63
CA LEU A 85 6.10 -7.46 14.44
C LEU A 85 6.21 -7.80 15.93
N ASP A 86 6.86 -6.92 16.70
CA ASP A 86 6.73 -6.93 18.16
C ASP A 86 5.25 -6.77 18.54
N PRO A 87 4.62 -7.75 19.21
CA PRO A 87 3.19 -7.75 19.49
C PRO A 87 2.73 -6.58 20.35
N ASP A 88 3.63 -6.01 21.17
CA ASP A 88 3.36 -4.90 22.08
C ASP A 88 3.67 -3.53 21.46
N SER A 89 4.23 -3.51 20.24
CA SER A 89 4.46 -2.26 19.52
C SER A 89 3.15 -1.58 19.11
N GLU A 90 3.13 -0.24 19.11
CA GLU A 90 1.95 0.53 18.69
C GLU A 90 1.52 0.16 17.26
N LEU A 91 2.47 -0.06 16.36
CA LEU A 91 2.19 -0.47 14.98
C LEU A 91 1.43 -1.81 14.93
N ALA A 92 1.91 -2.83 15.65
CA ALA A 92 1.27 -4.14 15.64
C ALA A 92 -0.14 -4.10 16.24
N VAL A 93 -0.32 -3.37 17.35
CA VAL A 93 -1.63 -3.20 18.00
C VAL A 93 -2.62 -2.53 17.04
N ARG A 94 -2.25 -1.41 16.43
CA ARG A 94 -3.14 -0.70 15.51
C ARG A 94 -3.39 -1.48 14.22
N LEU A 95 -2.41 -2.22 13.73
CA LEU A 95 -2.57 -3.06 12.54
C LEU A 95 -3.58 -4.19 12.76
N ARG A 96 -3.54 -4.86 13.92
CA ARG A 96 -4.55 -5.88 14.29
C ARG A 96 -5.95 -5.29 14.35
N GLN A 97 -6.10 -4.14 15.01
CA GLN A 97 -7.39 -3.43 15.09
C GLN A 97 -7.92 -3.05 13.70
N PHE A 98 -7.05 -2.63 12.78
CA PHE A 98 -7.42 -2.34 11.40
C PHE A 98 -7.90 -3.60 10.66
N VAL A 99 -7.16 -4.70 10.76
CA VAL A 99 -7.51 -5.99 10.12
C VAL A 99 -8.86 -6.51 10.63
N GLU A 100 -9.14 -6.36 11.94
CA GLU A 100 -10.42 -6.74 12.55
C GLU A 100 -11.57 -5.84 12.09
N ARG A 101 -11.33 -4.53 11.98
CA ARG A 101 -12.34 -3.54 11.58
C ARG A 101 -12.71 -3.63 10.11
N TRP A 102 -11.77 -4.05 9.27
CA TRP A 102 -11.94 -4.19 7.82
C TRP A 102 -11.84 -5.66 7.41
N PRO A 103 -12.88 -6.47 7.72
CA PRO A 103 -12.78 -7.92 7.67
C PRO A 103 -12.86 -8.52 6.26
N SER A 104 -13.34 -7.75 5.26
CA SER A 104 -13.70 -8.28 3.96
C SER A 104 -13.64 -7.26 2.83
N GLU A 105 -13.62 -7.76 1.59
CA GLU A 105 -13.81 -6.96 0.37
C GLU A 105 -15.11 -6.15 0.40
N SER A 106 -16.21 -6.73 0.91
CA SER A 106 -17.49 -6.02 1.01
C SER A 106 -17.41 -4.80 1.92
N ALA A 107 -16.67 -4.88 3.05
CA ALA A 107 -16.48 -3.76 3.96
C ALA A 107 -15.73 -2.60 3.29
N PHE A 108 -14.64 -2.89 2.56
CA PHE A 108 -13.92 -1.87 1.79
C PHE A 108 -14.76 -1.27 0.68
N ARG A 109 -15.55 -2.10 -0.02
CA ARG A 109 -16.46 -1.63 -1.07
C ARG A 109 -17.51 -0.68 -0.54
N GLU A 110 -18.17 -1.05 0.56
CA GLU A 110 -19.19 -0.23 1.21
C GLU A 110 -18.61 1.10 1.67
N ASP A 111 -17.43 1.09 2.28
CA ASP A 111 -16.73 2.31 2.73
C ASP A 111 -16.33 3.23 1.57
N LEU A 112 -15.79 2.69 0.48
CA LEU A 112 -15.47 3.47 -0.72
C LEU A 112 -16.73 4.15 -1.32
N LEU A 113 -17.87 3.44 -1.31
CA LEU A 113 -19.15 3.92 -1.83
C LEU A 113 -19.91 4.84 -0.87
N SER A 114 -19.60 4.80 0.43
CA SER A 114 -20.31 5.54 1.49
C SER A 114 -20.38 7.05 1.25
N GLY A 115 -19.50 7.60 0.40
CA GLY A 115 -19.69 8.93 -0.16
C GLY A 115 -19.46 10.08 0.83
N GLU A 116 -18.90 9.84 2.02
CA GLU A 116 -18.58 10.91 2.95
C GLU A 116 -17.62 11.92 2.30
N ALA A 117 -17.98 13.21 2.39
CA ALA A 117 -17.27 14.33 1.75
C ALA A 117 -15.87 14.56 2.34
N ASN A 118 -15.57 13.97 3.50
CA ASN A 118 -14.33 14.17 4.26
C ASN A 118 -13.30 13.04 4.06
N GLY A 119 -13.58 12.08 3.17
CA GLY A 119 -12.76 10.87 2.99
C GLY A 119 -13.56 9.61 3.32
N TYR A 120 -13.02 8.45 2.95
CA TYR A 120 -13.56 7.14 3.34
C TYR A 120 -12.79 6.66 4.58
N ARG A 121 -13.46 5.96 5.50
CA ARG A 121 -12.95 5.73 6.85
C ARG A 121 -11.70 4.85 6.85
N SER A 122 -11.70 3.80 6.03
CA SER A 122 -10.53 2.93 5.89
C SER A 122 -9.32 3.71 5.37
N GLY A 123 -9.51 4.68 4.48
CA GLY A 123 -8.42 5.52 3.95
C GLY A 123 -7.72 6.36 5.00
N ALA A 124 -8.48 6.94 5.93
CA ALA A 124 -7.91 7.69 7.05
C ALA A 124 -7.10 6.77 7.98
N GLU A 125 -7.59 5.55 8.25
CA GLU A 125 -6.89 4.57 9.08
C GLU A 125 -5.62 4.03 8.40
N ILE A 126 -5.70 3.70 7.10
CA ILE A 126 -4.55 3.29 6.28
C ILE A 126 -3.47 4.37 6.32
N THR A 127 -3.86 5.64 6.08
CA THR A 127 -2.91 6.77 6.12
C THR A 127 -2.29 6.93 7.50
N GLY A 128 -3.08 6.83 8.57
CA GLY A 128 -2.59 6.89 9.95
C GLY A 128 -1.58 5.78 10.28
N LEU A 129 -1.83 4.55 9.81
CA LEU A 129 -0.90 3.44 9.93
C LEU A 129 0.38 3.66 9.10
N ALA A 130 0.25 4.19 7.88
CA ALA A 130 1.40 4.47 7.01
C ALA A 130 2.39 5.46 7.65
N TRP A 131 1.89 6.40 8.46
CA TRP A 131 2.74 7.32 9.24
C TRP A 131 3.49 6.65 10.39
N LEU A 132 2.93 5.58 10.98
CA LEU A 132 3.58 4.80 12.04
C LEU A 132 4.62 3.81 11.50
N ALA A 133 4.50 3.42 10.23
CA ALA A 133 5.43 2.55 9.51
C ALA A 133 6.07 3.30 8.34
N PRO A 134 6.94 4.29 8.60
CA PRO A 134 7.51 5.12 7.53
C PRO A 134 8.27 4.24 6.53
N ASP A 135 7.76 4.16 5.30
CA ASP A 135 8.47 3.53 4.20
C ASP A 135 9.68 4.41 3.83
N THR A 136 10.87 3.84 3.92
CA THR A 136 12.13 4.48 3.54
C THR A 136 12.21 4.80 2.04
N ARG A 137 11.25 4.32 1.21
CA ARG A 137 11.04 4.77 -0.17
C ARG A 137 10.46 6.17 -0.27
N PHE A 138 9.76 6.64 0.77
CA PHE A 138 9.22 8.00 0.80
C PHE A 138 10.35 9.00 1.02
N ARG A 139 11.14 9.25 -0.03
CA ARG A 139 11.89 10.48 -0.16
C ARG A 139 10.86 11.59 -0.32
N TRP A 140 10.46 12.19 0.79
CA TRP A 140 9.77 13.48 0.75
C TRP A 140 10.69 14.45 0.01
N SER A 141 10.43 14.68 -1.28
CA SER A 141 10.93 15.89 -1.93
C SER A 141 10.06 17.00 -1.37
N THR A 142 10.49 17.64 -0.29
CA THR A 142 9.82 18.84 0.21
C THR A 142 9.66 19.78 -1.00
N PRO A 143 8.45 20.17 -1.40
CA PRO A 143 8.28 21.11 -2.51
C PRO A 143 8.85 22.49 -2.14
N PHE A 144 9.14 22.70 -0.85
CA PHE A 144 9.78 23.90 -0.32
C PHE A 144 11.28 23.64 -0.09
N ARG A 145 12.10 24.17 -0.98
CA ARG A 145 13.58 24.18 -0.89
C ARG A 145 14.14 25.04 0.27
N ILE A 146 13.28 25.61 1.11
CA ILE A 146 13.63 26.75 1.99
C ILE A 146 14.03 26.30 3.40
N PHE A 147 13.77 25.05 3.80
CA PHE A 147 14.16 24.53 5.10
C PHE A 147 15.14 23.36 4.96
N ARG A 148 16.42 23.68 4.71
CA ARG A 148 17.55 22.87 5.15
C ARG A 148 18.31 23.68 6.21
N PRO A 149 18.69 23.09 7.35
CA PRO A 149 19.71 23.69 8.22
C PRO A 149 21.06 23.78 7.50
#